data_AF-A0A968S2C0-F1
#
_entry.id   AF-A0A968S2C0-F1
#
_cell.length_a   1.000
_cell.length_b   1.000
_cell.length_c   1.000
_cell.angle_alpha   90.00
_cell.angle_beta   90.00
_cell.angle_gamma   90.00
#
_symmetry.space_group_name_H-M   'P 1'
#
loop_
_entity.id
_entity.type
_entity.pdbx_description
1 polymer ?
#
loop_
_entity_poly.entity_id
_entity_poly.type
_entity_poly.pdbx_seq_one_letter_code
_entity_poly.pdbx_strand_id
1 'polypeptide(L)' 'MRSFINFNLDLTLEQQLQMRLIDEAAKEMNREQALSLLLKASRLLMLKDNVIKGLIKENIAR' A
#
# COMPACT_ATOMS: atom_id res chain seq x y z
N MET A 1 -3.44 8.48 28.76
CA MET A 1 -3.04 7.22 28.08
C MET A 1 -2.59 7.57 26.67
N ARG A 2 -1.30 7.43 26.33
CA ARG A 2 -0.84 7.47 24.93
C ARG A 2 -0.73 6.03 24.46
N SER A 3 -1.69 5.55 23.66
CA SER A 3 -1.47 4.32 22.89
C SER A 3 -0.49 4.67 21.77
N PHE A 4 0.77 4.30 21.95
CA PHE A 4 1.75 4.34 20.86
C PHE A 4 1.46 3.14 19.97
N ILE A 5 0.57 3.30 18.99
CA ILE A 5 0.41 2.29 17.94
C ILE A 5 1.71 2.28 17.14
N ASN A 6 2.57 1.31 17.39
CA ASN A 6 3.81 1.13 16.67
C ASN A 6 3.51 0.36 15.38
N PHE A 7 3.32 1.08 14.27
CA PHE A 7 3.20 0.46 12.95
C PHE A 7 4.60 0.11 12.46
N ASN A 8 4.82 -1.18 12.14
CA ASN A 8 5.99 -1.55 11.36
C ASN A 8 5.74 -1.15 9.90
N LEU A 9 6.40 -0.07 9.47
CA LEU A 9 6.31 0.46 8.10
C LEU A 9 7.46 0.00 7.21
N ASP A 10 8.42 -0.73 7.78
CA ASP A 10 9.52 -1.29 7.02
C ASP A 10 9.03 -2.47 6.17
N LEU A 11 9.53 -2.55 4.94
CA LEU A 11 9.25 -3.66 4.06
C LEU A 11 9.96 -4.92 4.55
N THR A 12 9.23 -6.03 4.64
CA THR A 12 9.85 -7.34 4.86
C THR A 12 10.72 -7.72 3.65
N LEU A 13 11.61 -8.71 3.82
CA LEU A 13 12.47 -9.20 2.75
C LEU A 13 11.66 -9.64 1.51
N GLU A 14 10.56 -10.33 1.74
CA GLU A 14 9.65 -10.81 0.69
C GLU A 14 8.98 -9.63 -0.03
N GLN A 15 8.57 -8.60 0.70
CA GLN A 15 8.00 -7.39 0.11
C GLN A 15 9.04 -6.62 -0.70
N GLN A 16 10.30 -6.57 -0.24
CA GLN A 16 11.40 -5.99 -1.00
C GLN A 16 11.68 -6.79 -2.29
N LEU A 17 11.61 -8.11 -2.24
CA LEU A 17 11.70 -8.96 -3.43
C LEU A 17 10.54 -8.68 -4.41
N GLN A 18 9.31 -8.57 -3.90
CA GLN A 18 8.15 -8.21 -4.72
C GLN A 18 8.32 -6.85 -5.40
N MET A 19 8.89 -5.85 -4.70
CA MET A 19 9.17 -4.55 -5.31
C MET A 19 10.14 -4.65 -6.50
N ARG A 20 11.15 -5.52 -6.42
CA ARG A 20 12.06 -5.78 -7.56
C ARG A 20 11.34 -6.42 -8.74
N LEU A 21 10.44 -7.37 -8.48
CA LEU A 21 9.64 -8.01 -9.53
C LEU A 21 8.67 -7.02 -10.20
N ILE A 22 8.10 -6.10 -9.42
CA ILE A 22 7.25 -5.02 -9.95
C ILE A 22 8.07 -4.09 -10.85
N ASP A 23 9.30 -3.74 -10.46
CA ASP A 23 10.19 -2.88 -11.27
C ASP A 23 10.54 -3.54 -12.61
N GLU A 24 10.92 -4.82 -12.59
CA GLU A 24 11.17 -5.59 -13.83
C GLU A 24 9.91 -5.67 -14.71
N ALA A 25 8.75 -5.96 -14.11
CA ALA A 25 7.49 -6.03 -14.86
C ALA A 25 7.08 -4.66 -15.44
N ALA A 26 7.37 -3.56 -14.74
CA ALA A 26 7.03 -2.21 -15.18
C ALA A 26 7.85 -1.76 -16.40
N LYS A 27 9.10 -2.23 -16.55
CA LYS A 27 9.96 -1.94 -17.71
C LYS A 27 9.38 -2.49 -19.02
N GLU A 28 8.64 -3.58 -18.94
CA GLU A 28 7.99 -4.23 -20.09
C GLU A 28 6.59 -3.66 -20.40
N MET A 29 6.08 -2.70 -19.61
CA MET A 29 4.76 -2.11 -19.82
C MET A 29 4.78 -1.04 -20.90
N ASN A 30 3.81 -1.10 -21.81
CA ASN A 30 3.52 0.04 -22.67
C ASN A 30 2.81 1.17 -21.89
N ARG A 31 2.74 2.36 -22.49
CA ARG A 31 2.16 3.55 -21.86
C ARG A 31 0.73 3.34 -21.36
N GLU A 32 -0.12 2.66 -22.11
CA GLU A 32 -1.51 2.44 -21.74
C GLU A 32 -1.63 1.50 -20.54
N GLN A 33 -0.85 0.42 -20.54
CA GLN A 33 -0.77 -0.53 -19.42
C GLN A 33 -0.29 0.16 -18.14
N ALA A 34 0.78 0.96 -18.25
CA ALA A 34 1.33 1.70 -17.11
C ALA A 34 0.32 2.71 -16.53
N LEU A 35 -0.37 3.48 -17.37
CA LEU A 35 -1.39 4.43 -16.92
C LEU A 35 -2.60 3.73 -16.31
N SER A 36 -3.06 2.63 -16.90
CA SER A 36 -4.16 1.82 -16.37
C SER A 36 -3.81 1.25 -14.99
N LEU A 37 -2.59 0.73 -14.84
CA LEU A 37 -2.09 0.23 -13.56
C LEU A 37 -1.98 1.34 -12.51
N LEU A 38 -1.46 2.52 -12.89
CA LEU A 38 -1.31 3.66 -12.00
C LEU A 38 -2.67 4.13 -11.45
N LEU A 39 -3.69 4.21 -12.30
CA LEU A 39 -5.04 4.59 -11.87
C LEU A 39 -5.64 3.57 -10.90
N LYS A 40 -5.47 2.27 -11.19
CA LYS A 40 -5.93 1.19 -10.30
C LYS A 40 -5.20 1.23 -8.95
N ALA A 41 -3.88 1.41 -8.95
CA ALA A 41 -3.07 1.51 -7.75
C ALA A 41 -3.48 2.74 -6.91
N SER A 42 -3.68 3.89 -7.54
CA SER A 42 -4.14 5.12 -6.88
C SER A 42 -5.49 4.93 -6.19
N ARG A 43 -6.44 4.27 -6.85
CA ARG A 43 -7.73 3.92 -6.23
C ARG A 43 -7.55 2.99 -5.04
N LEU A 44 -6.69 1.98 -5.17
CA LEU A 44 -6.44 1.02 -4.10
C LEU A 44 -5.81 1.66 -2.87
N LEU A 45 -4.93 2.65 -3.05
CA LEU A 45 -4.35 3.42 -1.96
C LEU A 45 -5.42 4.16 -1.15
N MET A 46 -6.37 4.83 -1.82
CA MET A 46 -7.49 5.49 -1.14
C MET A 46 -8.35 4.52 -0.33
N LEU A 47 -8.59 3.32 -0.87
CA LEU A 47 -9.33 2.28 -0.15
C LEU A 47 -8.56 1.80 1.09
N LYS A 48 -7.23 1.60 0.97
CA LYS A 48 -6.38 1.22 2.11
C LYS A 48 -6.38 2.30 3.18
N ASP A 49 -6.34 3.59 2.82
CA ASP A 49 -6.44 4.70 3.77
C ASP A 49 -7.75 4.67 4.55
N ASN A 50 -8.88 4.40 3.87
CA ASN A 50 -10.18 4.30 4.52
C ASN A 50 -10.24 3.13 5.50
N VAL A 51 -9.66 1.99 5.14
CA VAL A 51 -9.57 0.81 6.03
C VAL A 51 -8.71 1.13 7.26
N ILE A 52 -7.52 1.71 7.08
CA ILE A 52 -6.64 2.10 8.18
C ILE A 52 -7.35 3.09 9.11
N LYS A 53 -8.01 4.11 8.57
CA LYS A 53 -8.81 5.07 9.35
C LYS A 53 -9.94 4.37 10.12
N GLY A 54 -10.61 3.40 9.52
CA GLY A 54 -11.64 2.59 10.18
C GLY A 54 -11.08 1.83 11.38
N LEU A 55 -10.00 1.07 11.16
CA LEU A 55 -9.33 0.27 12.19
C LEU A 55 -8.78 1.13 13.34
N ILE A 56 -8.25 2.31 13.05
CA ILE A 56 -7.78 3.26 14.07
C ILE A 56 -8.96 3.74 14.91
N LYS A 57 -10.08 4.13 14.28
CA LYS A 57 -11.29 4.58 15.00
C LYS A 57 -11.84 3.48 15.91
N GLU A 58 -11.91 2.24 15.42
CA GLU A 58 -12.38 1.09 16.22
C GLU A 58 -11.48 0.80 17.42
N ASN A 59 -10.15 0.89 17.27
CA ASN A 59 -9.21 0.65 18.36
C ASN A 59 -9.09 1.81 19.36
N ILE A 60 -9.46 3.04 18.98
CA ILE A 60 -9.53 4.20 19.90
C ILE A 60 -10.87 4.26 20.63
N ALA A 61 -11.96 3.78 20.00
CA ALA A 61 -13.30 3.77 20.58
C ALA A 61 -13.56 2.59 21.54
N ARG A 62 -12.65 1.60 21.59
CA ARG A 62 -12.60 0.55 22.60
C ARG A 62 -11.72 0.99 23.77
#